data_AF-A0A9E1R6X6-F1
#
_entry.id   AF-A0A9E1R6X6-F1
#
_cell.length_a   1.000
_cell.length_b   1.000
_cell.length_c   1.000
_cell.angle_alpha   90.00
_cell.angle_beta   90.00
_cell.angle_gamma   90.00
#
_symmetry.space_group_name_H-M   'P 1'
#
loop_
_entity.id
_entity.type
_entity.pdbx_description
1 polymer ?
#
loop_
_entity_poly.entity_id
_entity_poly.type
_entity_poly.pdbx_seq_one_letter_code
_entity_poly.pdbx_strand_id
1 'polypeptide(L)'
;GLLAVSGAEEADTGVELKFFSPPGKGKANIWVDGWVIPADAENVEEAHLFLDYMMRPQVGANDSNWTWYATANQTALDEGLIDEAVTSSIAAFPPAELVAEMYPLSVVPPKIERARTRAWTNFKSGN
;
A
#
# COMPACT_ATOMS: atom_id res chain seq x y z
N GLY A 1 7.47 -4.83 -4.73
CA GLY A 1 6.04 -4.86 -5.12
C GLY A 1 5.96 -5.20 -6.59
N LEU A 2 4.75 -5.39 -7.11
CA LEU A 2 4.57 -5.78 -8.51
C LEU A 2 5.24 -4.79 -9.48
N LEU A 3 5.15 -3.47 -9.24
CA LEU A 3 5.67 -2.46 -10.19
C LEU A 3 7.18 -2.62 -10.46
N ALA A 4 7.95 -2.99 -9.42
CA ALA A 4 9.36 -3.28 -9.56
C ALA A 4 9.62 -4.56 -10.39
N VAL A 5 8.73 -5.56 -10.29
CA VAL A 5 8.79 -6.77 -11.09
C VAL A 5 8.56 -6.44 -12.57
N SER A 6 7.52 -5.64 -12.90
CA SER A 6 7.29 -5.16 -14.28
C SER A 6 8.52 -4.45 -14.83
N GLY A 7 9.07 -3.51 -14.05
CA GLY A 7 10.22 -2.72 -14.50
C GLY A 7 11.46 -3.58 -14.77
N ALA A 8 11.65 -4.68 -14.04
CA ALA A 8 12.75 -5.61 -14.29
C ALA A 8 12.53 -6.46 -15.54
N GLU A 9 11.28 -6.90 -15.79
CA GLU A 9 10.89 -7.61 -17.01
C GLU A 9 11.04 -6.73 -18.25
N GLU A 10 10.55 -5.49 -18.19
CA GLU A 10 10.67 -4.50 -19.27
C GLU A 10 12.12 -4.15 -19.61
N ALA A 11 13.02 -4.17 -18.61
CA ALA A 11 14.42 -3.83 -18.81
C ALA A 11 15.23 -4.94 -19.52
N ASP A 12 14.68 -6.15 -19.68
CA ASP A 12 15.28 -7.30 -20.37
C ASP A 12 16.75 -7.58 -19.95
N THR A 13 17.02 -7.46 -18.65
CA THR A 13 18.37 -7.63 -18.09
C THR A 13 18.68 -9.08 -17.70
N GLY A 14 17.71 -9.99 -17.84
CA GLY A 14 17.77 -11.35 -17.30
C GLY A 14 17.60 -11.46 -15.78
N VAL A 15 17.33 -10.34 -15.09
CA VAL A 15 17.05 -10.31 -13.64
C VAL A 15 15.58 -10.58 -13.38
N GLU A 16 15.28 -11.63 -12.60
CA GLU A 16 13.93 -11.95 -12.14
C GLU A 16 13.72 -11.41 -10.72
N LEU A 17 12.74 -10.54 -10.54
CA LEU A 17 12.32 -10.05 -9.22
C LEU A 17 11.06 -10.75 -8.75
N LYS A 18 10.98 -11.04 -7.46
CA LYS A 18 9.79 -11.62 -6.82
C LYS A 18 9.45 -10.90 -5.52
N PHE A 19 8.16 -10.81 -5.24
CA PHE A 19 7.69 -10.37 -3.94
C PHE A 19 7.80 -11.49 -2.92
N PHE A 20 8.24 -11.16 -1.70
CA PHE A 20 8.33 -12.09 -0.59
C PHE A 20 7.73 -11.46 0.67
N SER A 21 6.72 -12.13 1.24
CA SER A 21 6.19 -11.78 2.57
C SER A 21 6.79 -12.75 3.60
N PRO A 22 7.53 -12.27 4.61
CA PRO A 22 8.06 -13.12 5.67
C PRO A 22 6.93 -13.87 6.42
N PRO A 23 7.02 -15.21 6.58
CA PRO A 23 6.00 -15.97 7.29
C PRO A 23 6.11 -15.77 8.80
N GLY A 24 5.00 -15.93 9.51
CA GLY A 24 4.93 -15.94 10.97
C GLY A 24 4.37 -14.66 11.56
N LYS A 25 3.76 -14.82 12.74
CA LYS A 25 3.10 -13.75 13.48
C LYS A 25 4.03 -12.56 13.73
N GLY A 26 3.60 -11.38 13.30
CA GLY A 26 4.28 -10.11 13.52
C GLY A 26 5.51 -9.90 12.64
N LYS A 27 5.67 -10.67 11.55
CA LYS A 27 6.85 -10.56 10.67
C LYS A 27 6.64 -9.65 9.46
N ALA A 28 5.42 -9.54 8.97
CA ALA A 28 5.03 -8.61 7.92
C ALA A 28 4.08 -7.53 8.49
N ASN A 29 4.25 -6.29 8.04
CA ASN A 29 3.34 -5.22 8.42
C ASN A 29 2.18 -5.15 7.42
N ILE A 30 0.99 -4.82 7.92
CA ILE A 30 -0.13 -4.38 7.08
C ILE A 30 -0.33 -2.88 7.30
N TRP A 31 -0.68 -2.17 6.24
CA TRP A 31 -0.89 -0.72 6.26
C TRP A 31 -1.99 -0.35 5.29
N VAL A 32 -2.61 0.80 5.56
CA VAL A 32 -3.66 1.39 4.73
C VAL A 32 -3.34 2.88 4.63
N ASP A 33 -3.22 3.37 3.41
CA ASP A 33 -3.16 4.80 3.15
C ASP A 33 -4.58 5.35 2.99
N GLY A 34 -4.80 6.56 3.48
CA GLY A 34 -6.09 7.22 3.44
C GLY A 34 -5.95 8.69 3.11
N TRP A 35 -6.91 9.21 2.35
CA TRP A 35 -6.99 10.64 2.08
C TRP A 35 -7.54 11.39 3.28
N VAL A 36 -6.98 12.57 3.53
CA VAL A 36 -7.46 13.52 4.54
C VAL A 36 -7.55 14.92 3.94
N ILE A 37 -8.55 15.70 4.36
CA ILE A 37 -8.63 17.13 4.05
C ILE A 37 -8.07 17.88 5.26
N PRO A 38 -6.92 18.58 5.13
CA PRO A 38 -6.39 19.40 6.22
C PRO A 38 -7.39 20.45 6.70
N ALA A 39 -7.37 20.76 8.00
CA ALA A 39 -8.32 21.70 8.61
C ALA A 39 -8.17 23.14 8.10
N ASP A 40 -7.02 23.47 7.51
CA ASP A 40 -6.67 24.76 6.93
C ASP A 40 -6.68 24.75 5.39
N ALA A 41 -7.29 23.73 4.77
CA ALA A 41 -7.44 23.68 3.31
C ALA A 41 -8.34 24.81 2.80
N GLU A 42 -7.87 25.53 1.76
CA GLU A 42 -8.62 26.64 1.16
C GLU A 42 -9.73 26.16 0.21
N ASN A 43 -9.53 25.03 -0.46
CA ASN A 43 -10.41 24.48 -1.51
C ASN A 43 -11.10 23.19 -1.05
N VAL A 44 -11.93 23.29 0.00
CA VAL A 44 -12.58 22.13 0.65
C VAL A 44 -13.61 21.45 -0.26
N GLU A 45 -14.37 22.23 -1.02
CA GLU A 45 -15.39 21.70 -1.93
C GLU A 45 -14.77 20.88 -3.06
N GLU A 46 -13.70 21.39 -3.68
CA GLU A 46 -12.95 20.71 -4.72
C GLU A 46 -12.25 19.44 -4.19
N ALA A 47 -11.75 19.48 -2.95
CA ALA A 47 -11.20 18.30 -2.31
C ALA A 47 -12.27 17.20 -2.15
N HIS A 48 -13.50 17.56 -1.76
CA HIS A 48 -14.60 16.60 -1.72
C HIS A 48 -14.99 16.06 -3.10
N LEU A 49 -14.99 16.90 -4.14
CA LEU A 49 -15.24 16.46 -5.52
C LEU A 49 -14.17 15.48 -6.01
N PHE A 50 -12.90 15.71 -5.66
CA PHE A 50 -11.81 14.78 -5.95
C PHE A 50 -12.01 13.44 -5.24
N LEU A 51 -12.34 13.46 -3.95
CA LEU A 51 -12.61 12.23 -3.19
C LEU A 51 -13.80 11.46 -3.76
N ASP A 52 -14.90 12.15 -4.11
CA ASP A 52 -16.05 11.53 -4.79
C ASP A 52 -15.63 10.82 -6.09
N TYR A 53 -14.82 11.51 -6.91
CA TYR A 53 -14.32 10.94 -8.16
C TYR A 53 -13.48 9.68 -7.92
N MET A 54 -12.53 9.72 -6.97
CA MET A 54 -11.66 8.57 -6.65
C MET A 54 -12.45 7.38 -6.06
N MET A 55 -13.59 7.63 -5.41
CA MET A 55 -14.45 6.58 -4.87
C MET A 55 -15.29 5.85 -5.93
N ARG A 56 -15.32 6.30 -7.19
CA ARG A 56 -16.04 5.61 -8.27
C ARG A 56 -15.35 4.28 -8.60
N PRO A 57 -16.09 3.16 -8.79
CA PRO A 57 -15.48 1.84 -9.01
C PRO A 57 -14.46 1.80 -10.13
N GLN A 58 -14.79 2.35 -11.31
CA GLN A 58 -13.88 2.38 -12.46
C GLN A 58 -12.62 3.22 -12.20
N VAL A 59 -12.73 4.31 -11.44
CA VAL A 59 -11.59 5.18 -11.14
C VAL A 59 -10.64 4.48 -10.16
N GLY A 60 -11.17 3.93 -9.08
CA GLY A 60 -10.40 3.12 -8.13
C GLY A 60 -9.80 1.88 -8.79
N ALA A 61 -10.46 1.31 -9.79
CA ALA A 61 -9.93 0.19 -10.57
C ALA A 61 -8.74 0.60 -11.44
N ASN A 62 -8.89 1.69 -12.20
CA ASN A 62 -7.82 2.20 -13.05
C ASN A 62 -6.56 2.56 -12.23
N ASP A 63 -6.74 3.15 -11.03
CA ASP A 63 -5.63 3.45 -10.14
C ASP A 63 -4.93 2.18 -9.63
N SER A 64 -5.71 1.15 -9.25
CA SER A 64 -5.16 -0.16 -8.85
C SER A 64 -4.44 -0.88 -9.99
N ASN A 65 -5.00 -0.88 -11.20
CA ASN A 65 -4.39 -1.52 -12.38
C ASN A 65 -3.14 -0.78 -12.85
N TRP A 66 -3.00 0.51 -12.52
CA TRP A 66 -1.81 1.28 -12.83
C TRP A 66 -0.71 1.16 -11.76
N THR A 67 -1.08 1.27 -10.48
CA THR A 67 -0.14 1.27 -9.36
C THR A 67 0.20 -0.12 -8.84
N TRP A 68 -0.65 -1.09 -9.15
CA TRP A 68 -0.59 -2.48 -8.73
C TRP A 68 -0.69 -2.68 -7.21
N TYR A 69 -1.33 -1.72 -6.54
CA TYR A 69 -1.77 -1.82 -5.16
C TYR A 69 -3.22 -2.28 -5.07
N ALA A 70 -3.57 -2.96 -3.98
CA ALA A 70 -4.95 -3.34 -3.72
C ALA A 70 -5.83 -2.09 -3.53
N THR A 71 -6.99 -2.09 -4.17
CA THR A 71 -8.03 -1.09 -3.96
C THR A 71 -8.86 -1.42 -2.72
N ALA A 72 -9.29 -0.39 -1.99
CA ALA A 72 -10.31 -0.51 -0.94
C ALA A 72 -11.75 -0.45 -1.51
N ASN A 73 -11.91 -0.27 -2.82
CA ASN A 73 -13.22 -0.21 -3.47
C ASN A 73 -13.75 -1.63 -3.75
N GLN A 74 -14.61 -2.13 -2.86
CA GLN A 74 -15.18 -3.48 -2.99
C GLN A 74 -16.01 -3.65 -4.28
N THR A 75 -16.78 -2.64 -4.69
CA THR A 75 -17.58 -2.70 -5.92
C THR A 75 -16.71 -2.90 -7.15
N ALA A 76 -15.52 -2.29 -7.20
CA ALA A 76 -14.57 -2.49 -8.29
C ALA A 76 -14.09 -3.96 -8.41
N LEU A 77 -13.93 -4.64 -7.27
CA LEU A 77 -13.60 -6.06 -7.22
C LEU A 77 -14.78 -6.93 -7.63
N ASP A 78 -15.96 -6.65 -7.08
CA ASP A 78 -17.18 -7.44 -7.33
C ASP A 78 -17.62 -7.36 -8.80
N GLU A 79 -17.41 -6.22 -9.45
CA GLU A 79 -17.68 -6.01 -10.87
C GLU A 79 -16.56 -6.53 -11.80
N GLY A 80 -15.45 -7.03 -11.25
CA GLY A 80 -14.34 -7.57 -12.02
C GLY A 80 -13.58 -6.52 -12.84
N LEU A 81 -13.47 -5.28 -12.33
CA LEU A 81 -12.81 -4.17 -13.02
C LEU A 81 -11.28 -4.17 -12.85
N ILE A 82 -10.76 -4.97 -11.90
CA ILE A 82 -9.33 -5.06 -11.57
C ILE A 82 -8.69 -6.18 -12.38
N ASP A 83 -7.51 -5.91 -12.94
CA ASP A 83 -6.77 -6.88 -13.73
C ASP A 83 -6.38 -8.11 -12.90
N GLU A 84 -6.45 -9.30 -13.52
CA GLU A 84 -6.10 -10.57 -12.87
C GLU A 84 -4.66 -10.53 -12.32
N ALA A 85 -3.73 -9.88 -13.03
CA ALA A 85 -2.35 -9.72 -12.59
C ALA A 85 -2.21 -9.04 -11.22
N VAL A 86 -3.15 -8.16 -10.87
CA VAL A 86 -3.19 -7.50 -9.55
C VAL A 86 -3.93 -8.37 -8.55
N THR A 87 -5.12 -8.87 -8.89
CA THR A 87 -5.96 -9.65 -7.95
C THR A 87 -5.37 -11.00 -7.57
N SER A 88 -4.60 -11.64 -8.46
CA SER A 88 -3.94 -12.92 -8.19
C SER A 88 -2.61 -12.78 -7.41
N SER A 89 -2.15 -11.54 -7.19
CA SER A 89 -0.86 -11.30 -6.55
C SER A 89 -0.99 -11.23 -5.04
N ILE A 90 -0.22 -12.07 -4.35
CA ILE A 90 -0.10 -12.03 -2.88
C ILE A 90 0.48 -10.70 -2.35
N ALA A 91 1.12 -9.90 -3.23
CA ALA A 91 1.67 -8.60 -2.86
C ALA A 91 0.59 -7.52 -2.76
N ALA A 92 -0.51 -7.67 -3.51
CA ALA A 92 -1.66 -6.77 -3.47
C ALA A 92 -2.78 -7.39 -2.61
N PHE A 93 -3.19 -8.62 -2.92
CA PHE A 93 -4.24 -9.37 -2.25
C PHE A 93 -3.68 -10.62 -1.56
N PRO A 94 -3.01 -10.48 -0.39
CA PRO A 94 -2.55 -11.63 0.38
C PRO A 94 -3.73 -12.48 0.88
N PRO A 95 -3.55 -13.81 1.02
CA PRO A 95 -4.55 -14.69 1.63
C PRO A 95 -4.90 -14.25 3.07
N ALA A 96 -6.13 -14.54 3.50
CA ALA A 96 -6.64 -14.14 4.81
C ALA A 96 -5.80 -14.68 5.97
N GLU A 97 -5.25 -15.88 5.84
CA GLU A 97 -4.38 -16.51 6.82
C GLU A 97 -3.09 -15.72 7.00
N LEU A 98 -2.51 -15.20 5.90
CA LEU A 98 -1.31 -14.38 5.95
C LEU A 98 -1.62 -13.01 6.59
N VAL A 99 -2.74 -12.39 6.22
CA VAL A 99 -3.21 -11.13 6.82
C VAL A 99 -3.38 -11.26 8.33
N ALA A 100 -3.92 -12.38 8.81
CA ALA A 100 -4.11 -12.64 10.24
C ALA A 100 -2.79 -12.72 11.04
N GLU A 101 -1.66 -13.00 10.38
CA GLU A 101 -0.34 -12.99 10.99
C GLU A 101 0.35 -11.62 10.95
N MET A 102 -0.12 -10.69 10.10
CA MET A 102 0.46 -9.36 9.96
C MET A 102 0.17 -8.47 11.17
N TYR A 103 0.96 -7.41 11.33
CA TYR A 103 0.75 -6.41 12.37
C TYR A 103 0.49 -5.01 11.77
N PRO A 104 -0.48 -4.24 12.31
CA PRO A 104 -0.60 -2.83 11.97
C PRO A 104 0.42 -1.99 12.75
N LEU A 105 0.72 -0.80 12.25
CA LEU A 105 1.43 0.20 13.04
C LEU A 105 0.50 0.82 14.08
N SER A 106 0.99 0.91 15.32
CA SER A 106 0.29 1.58 16.41
C SER A 106 0.92 2.93 16.71
N VAL A 107 0.08 3.91 17.08
CA VAL A 107 0.56 5.17 17.64
C VAL A 107 1.24 4.88 18.97
N VAL A 108 2.51 5.27 19.11
CA VAL A 108 3.26 5.10 20.37
C VAL A 108 3.48 6.45 21.06
N PRO A 109 3.70 6.49 22.40
CA PRO A 109 3.90 7.75 23.10
C PRO A 109 5.11 8.54 22.59
N PRO A 110 5.12 9.88 22.70
CA PRO A 110 6.20 10.73 22.17
C PRO A 110 7.62 10.36 22.66
N LYS A 111 7.73 9.80 23.87
CA LYS A 111 9.00 9.31 24.40
C LYS A 111 9.55 8.13 23.57
N ILE A 112 8.69 7.20 23.18
CA ILE A 112 9.05 6.04 22.36
C ILE A 112 9.36 6.49 20.93
N GLU A 113 8.58 7.42 20.37
CA GLU A 113 8.86 8.00 19.05
C GLU A 113 10.24 8.64 18.95
N ARG A 114 10.61 9.44 19.96
CA ARG A 114 11.95 10.06 20.01
C ARG A 114 13.07 9.02 20.11
N ALA A 115 12.86 7.95 20.88
CA ALA A 115 13.82 6.87 20.98
C ALA A 115 13.98 6.13 19.64
N ARG A 116 12.86 5.80 18.98
CA ARG A 116 12.83 5.18 17.64
C ARG A 116 13.56 6.02 16.60
N THR A 117 13.27 7.32 16.56
CA THR A 117 13.91 8.28 15.62
C THR A 117 15.41 8.37 15.82
N ARG A 118 15.87 8.42 17.08
CA ARG A 118 17.30 8.47 17.41
C ARG A 118 18.01 7.18 17.01
N ALA A 119 17.43 6.02 17.34
CA ALA A 119 17.97 4.72 16.95
C ALA A 119 18.11 4.60 15.43
N TRP A 120 17.11 5.04 14.68
CA TRP A 120 17.15 5.04 13.21
C TRP A 120 18.24 5.95 12.65
N THR A 121 18.41 7.15 13.23
CA THR A 121 19.45 8.10 12.80
C THR A 121 20.85 7.55 13.06
N ASN A 122 21.07 6.95 14.22
CA ASN A 122 22.34 6.30 14.56
C ASN A 122 22.65 5.15 13.60
N PHE A 123 21.69 4.24 13.41
CA PHE A 123 21.82 3.12 12.47
C PHE A 123 22.22 3.58 11.06
N LYS A 124 21.53 4.59 10.51
CA LYS A 124 21.85 5.12 9.17
C LYS A 124 23.20 5.83 9.09
N SER A 125 23.68 6.38 10.20
CA SER A 125 24.97 7.09 10.25
C SER A 125 26.16 6.18 10.54
N GLY A 126 25.92 4.89 10.82
CA GLY A 126 26.97 3.93 11.16
C GLY A 126 27.56 4.12 12.56
N ASN A 127 26.83 4.78 13.46
CA ASN A 127 27.20 4.98 14.87
C ASN A 127 26.46 4.03 15.81
#